data_AF-A0A0J1F5F1-F1
#
_entry.id   AF-A0A0J1F5F1-F1
#
_cell.length_a   1.000
_cell.length_b   1.000
_cell.length_c   1.000
_cell.angle_alpha   90.00
_cell.angle_beta   90.00
_cell.angle_gamma   90.00
#
_symmetry.space_group_name_H-M   'P 1'
#
loop_
_entity.id
_entity.type
_entity.pdbx_description
1 polymer ?
#
loop_
_entity_poly.entity_id
_entity_poly.type
_entity_poly.pdbx_seq_one_letter_code
_entity_poly.pdbx_strand_id
1 'polypeptide(L)'
;MRRLAIPMMVLIILFGSALLGVRASEAQTYVPIDYNALHQKFGMTVRASAINPAISSDQVKTIASTLPEYSPNGNVHYELVHMTYPGFGCFSQIALAKDPKLKRDGYINDLPVWLISFQGLRIPSSSRKTTVYDHETVYVIDAASGEELLGFNYR
;
A
#
# COMPACT_ATOMS: atom_id res chain seq x y z
N MET A 1 -2.18 5.17 86.30
CA MET A 1 -1.78 5.89 85.07
C MET A 1 -0.45 5.33 84.58
N ARG A 2 -0.43 4.52 83.52
CA ARG A 2 0.79 4.07 82.82
C ARG A 2 0.56 4.28 81.33
N ARG A 3 1.41 5.10 80.71
CA ARG A 3 1.32 5.51 79.30
C ARG A 3 2.08 4.55 78.39
N LEU A 4 1.49 4.38 77.20
CA LEU A 4 1.96 3.71 75.99
C LEU A 4 3.40 4.08 75.58
N ALA A 5 4.10 3.09 75.01
CA ALA A 5 5.05 3.30 73.92
C ALA A 5 4.97 2.08 72.98
N ILE A 6 4.46 2.29 71.76
CA ILE A 6 4.52 1.32 70.66
C ILE A 6 5.53 1.90 69.66
N PRO A 7 6.60 1.18 69.27
CA PRO A 7 7.50 1.66 68.24
C PRO A 7 6.87 1.48 66.86
N MET A 8 6.87 2.58 66.11
CA MET A 8 6.38 2.71 64.74
C MET A 8 7.44 2.16 63.77
N MET A 9 7.13 1.04 63.11
CA MET A 9 7.97 0.41 62.09
C MET A 9 7.63 1.04 60.72
N VAL A 10 8.60 1.75 60.14
CA VAL A 10 8.48 2.39 58.82
C VAL A 10 8.78 1.35 57.74
N LEU A 11 7.78 1.02 56.91
CA LEU A 11 7.91 0.18 55.72
C LEU A 11 8.17 1.07 54.51
N ILE A 12 9.39 1.02 53.95
CA ILE A 12 9.74 1.68 52.69
C ILE A 12 9.42 0.70 51.55
N ILE A 13 8.35 0.96 50.79
CA ILE A 13 8.07 0.25 49.53
C ILE A 13 8.77 1.00 48.41
N LEU A 14 9.88 0.43 47.91
CA LEU A 14 10.54 0.87 46.68
C LEU A 14 9.70 0.44 45.48
N PHE A 15 8.89 1.35 44.94
CA PHE A 15 8.29 1.18 43.62
C PHE A 15 9.36 1.44 42.55
N GLY A 16 9.89 0.35 41.98
CA GLY A 16 10.70 0.41 40.78
C GLY A 16 9.85 0.83 39.59
N SER A 17 10.00 2.09 39.16
CA SER A 17 9.40 2.61 37.94
C SER A 17 10.05 1.94 36.73
N ALA A 18 9.49 0.82 36.27
CA ALA A 18 9.77 0.32 34.94
C ALA A 18 9.22 1.34 33.93
N LEU A 19 10.10 2.19 33.41
CA LEU A 19 9.86 3.02 32.24
C LEU A 19 9.64 2.10 31.03
N LEU A 20 8.41 1.61 30.87
CA LEU A 20 7.90 1.09 29.61
C LEU A 20 7.85 2.28 28.64
N GLY A 21 8.94 2.44 27.87
CA GLY A 21 8.97 3.33 26.73
C GLY A 21 7.97 2.86 25.69
N VAL A 22 6.74 3.38 25.77
CA VAL A 22 5.75 3.27 24.70
C VAL A 22 6.32 4.06 23.52
N ARG A 23 6.95 3.34 22.57
CA ARG A 23 7.21 3.91 21.25
C ARG A 23 5.85 4.13 20.61
N ALA A 24 5.40 5.37 20.56
CA ALA A 24 4.29 5.77 19.72
C ALA A 24 4.68 5.40 18.28
N SER A 25 4.04 4.37 17.74
CA SER A 25 4.05 4.11 16.32
C SER A 25 3.32 5.28 15.67
N GLU A 26 4.03 6.16 14.98
CA GLU A 26 3.39 7.15 14.11
C GLU A 26 2.59 6.37 13.07
N ALA A 27 1.27 6.37 13.21
CA ALA A 27 0.38 5.80 12.20
C ALA A 27 0.60 6.58 10.91
N GLN A 28 1.30 5.97 9.95
CA GLN A 28 1.50 6.58 8.64
C GLN A 28 0.12 6.73 7.98
N THR A 29 -0.18 7.96 7.57
CA THR A 29 -1.47 8.31 6.99
C THR A 29 -1.47 7.94 5.51
N TYR A 30 -2.41 7.10 5.13
CA TYR A 30 -2.73 6.81 3.74
C TYR A 30 -3.11 8.09 3.00
N VAL A 31 -2.51 8.30 1.83
CA VAL A 31 -2.94 9.33 0.89
C VAL A 31 -3.56 8.64 -0.32
N PRO A 32 -4.88 8.78 -0.57
CA PRO A 32 -5.54 8.15 -1.72
C PRO A 32 -4.86 8.43 -3.06
N ILE A 33 -5.07 7.52 -4.02
CA ILE A 33 -4.61 7.73 -5.39
C ILE A 33 -5.36 8.92 -5.99
N ASP A 34 -4.63 9.90 -6.54
CA ASP A 34 -5.24 11.06 -7.18
C ASP A 34 -5.55 10.75 -8.66
N TYR A 35 -6.79 10.33 -8.91
CA TYR A 35 -7.25 10.00 -10.27
C TYR A 35 -7.23 11.21 -11.22
N ASN A 36 -7.35 12.45 -10.72
CA ASN A 36 -7.21 13.63 -11.57
C ASN A 36 -5.77 13.79 -12.04
N ALA A 37 -4.78 13.54 -11.16
CA ALA A 37 -3.38 13.52 -11.54
C ALA A 37 -3.08 12.40 -12.55
N LEU A 38 -3.65 11.20 -12.37
CA LEU A 38 -3.53 10.12 -13.35
C LEU A 38 -4.11 10.51 -14.72
N HIS A 39 -5.27 11.16 -14.72
CA HIS A 39 -5.90 11.65 -15.93
C HIS A 39 -5.07 12.71 -16.63
N GLN A 40 -4.59 13.72 -15.91
CA GLN A 40 -3.79 14.80 -16.49
C GLN A 40 -2.44 14.32 -17.01
N LYS A 41 -1.78 13.38 -16.31
CA LYS A 41 -0.44 12.91 -16.65
C LYS A 41 -0.45 11.84 -17.74
N PHE A 42 -1.41 10.90 -17.70
CA PHE A 42 -1.42 9.72 -18.55
C PHE A 42 -2.69 9.58 -19.40
N GLY A 43 -3.72 10.41 -19.19
CA GLY A 43 -5.02 10.23 -19.84
C GLY A 43 -5.80 9.03 -19.31
N MET A 44 -5.42 8.49 -18.14
CA MET A 44 -6.15 7.39 -17.50
C MET A 44 -7.51 7.90 -17.00
N THR A 45 -8.53 7.06 -17.08
CA THR A 45 -9.82 7.31 -16.40
C THR A 45 -10.10 6.16 -15.46
N VAL A 46 -10.51 6.50 -14.24
CA VAL A 46 -10.75 5.54 -13.17
C VAL A 46 -12.12 5.81 -12.58
N ARG A 47 -12.88 4.75 -12.32
CA ARG A 47 -14.18 4.82 -11.65
C ARG A 47 -14.32 3.69 -10.64
N ALA A 48 -15.16 3.89 -9.63
CA ALA A 48 -15.44 2.86 -8.64
C ALA A 48 -15.94 1.59 -9.34
N SER A 49 -15.41 0.45 -8.90
CA SER A 49 -15.88 -0.86 -9.33
C SER A 49 -16.97 -1.37 -8.39
N ALA A 50 -18.06 -1.89 -8.95
CA ALA A 50 -19.12 -2.57 -8.21
C ALA A 50 -19.16 -4.07 -8.50
N ILE A 51 -18.18 -4.60 -9.24
CA ILE A 51 -18.14 -6.01 -9.60
C ILE A 51 -17.42 -6.82 -8.52
N ASN A 52 -17.77 -8.11 -8.42
CA ASN A 52 -16.96 -9.07 -7.67
C ASN A 52 -15.76 -9.48 -8.54
N PRO A 53 -14.53 -9.17 -8.12
CA PRO A 53 -13.34 -9.58 -8.87
C PRO A 53 -13.16 -11.11 -8.76
N ALA A 54 -12.57 -11.72 -9.79
CA ALA A 54 -12.26 -13.15 -9.74
C ALA A 54 -11.13 -13.44 -8.74
N ILE A 55 -10.18 -12.51 -8.59
CA ILE A 55 -9.18 -12.55 -7.54
C ILE A 55 -9.62 -11.75 -6.31
N SER A 56 -9.62 -12.41 -5.16
CA SER A 56 -9.98 -11.84 -3.86
C SER A 56 -8.92 -10.84 -3.36
N SER A 57 -9.31 -10.00 -2.40
CA SER A 57 -8.38 -9.06 -1.74
C SER A 57 -7.17 -9.76 -1.11
N ASP A 58 -7.31 -10.98 -0.61
CA ASP A 58 -6.21 -11.71 0.03
C ASP A 58 -5.24 -12.30 -1.01
N GLN A 59 -5.74 -12.71 -2.17
CA GLN A 59 -4.89 -13.06 -3.31
C GLN A 59 -4.12 -11.83 -3.81
N VAL A 60 -4.75 -10.66 -3.87
CA VAL A 60 -4.08 -9.41 -4.24
C VAL A 60 -2.97 -9.05 -3.24
N LYS A 61 -3.21 -9.20 -1.93
CA LYS A 61 -2.16 -9.00 -0.92
C LYS A 61 -1.00 -9.98 -1.10
N THR A 62 -1.30 -11.22 -1.50
CA THR A 62 -0.27 -12.22 -1.79
C THR A 62 0.56 -11.80 -3.01
N ILE A 63 -0.09 -11.35 -4.10
CA ILE A 63 0.59 -10.78 -5.27
C ILE A 63 1.44 -9.57 -4.87
N ALA A 64 0.89 -8.66 -4.05
CA ALA A 64 1.61 -7.50 -3.58
C ALA A 64 2.90 -7.87 -2.84
N SER A 65 2.89 -8.97 -2.07
CA SER A 65 4.07 -9.44 -1.34
C SER A 65 5.23 -9.89 -2.23
N THR A 66 4.97 -10.13 -3.52
CA THR A 66 6.00 -10.49 -4.51
C THR A 66 6.50 -9.30 -5.33
N LEU A 67 5.90 -8.11 -5.18
CA LEU A 67 6.29 -6.91 -5.92
C LEU A 67 7.56 -6.28 -5.32
N PRO A 68 8.40 -5.61 -6.14
CA PRO A 68 9.72 -5.11 -5.70
C PRO A 68 9.68 -4.13 -4.51
N GLU A 69 8.62 -3.33 -4.40
CA GLU A 69 8.44 -2.25 -3.42
C GLU A 69 7.84 -2.76 -2.11
N TYR A 70 7.49 -4.04 -2.04
CA TYR A 70 6.88 -4.60 -0.85
C TYR A 70 7.83 -4.58 0.33
N SER A 71 7.32 -4.05 1.44
CA SER A 71 7.94 -4.10 2.74
C SER A 71 6.88 -4.50 3.76
N PRO A 72 7.14 -5.46 4.66
CA PRO A 72 6.21 -5.81 5.73
C PRO A 72 5.79 -4.64 6.62
N ASN A 73 6.61 -3.58 6.66
CA ASN A 73 6.37 -2.35 7.42
C ASN A 73 6.05 -1.15 6.51
N GLY A 74 5.79 -1.38 5.21
CA GLY A 74 5.45 -0.35 4.25
C GLY A 74 3.95 -0.04 4.23
N ASN A 75 3.58 1.15 3.73
CA ASN A 75 2.19 1.50 3.50
C ASN A 75 1.75 0.95 2.15
N VAL A 76 0.91 -0.08 2.17
CA VAL A 76 0.35 -0.68 0.97
C VAL A 76 -1.16 -0.50 0.98
N HIS A 77 -1.69 0.03 -0.11
CA HIS A 77 -3.11 0.28 -0.30
C HIS A 77 -3.64 -0.46 -1.52
N TYR A 78 -4.87 -0.92 -1.43
CA TYR A 78 -5.50 -1.79 -2.41
C TYR A 78 -6.86 -1.20 -2.78
N GLU A 79 -7.08 -0.90 -4.06
CA GLU A 79 -8.34 -0.35 -4.55
C GLU A 79 -8.81 -1.14 -5.75
N LEU A 80 -10.06 -1.62 -5.74
CA LEU A 80 -10.68 -2.25 -6.90
C LEU A 80 -11.43 -1.18 -7.70
N VAL A 81 -11.06 -1.00 -8.95
CA VAL A 81 -11.60 0.05 -9.82
C VAL A 81 -11.83 -0.47 -11.23
N HIS A 82 -12.62 0.25 -12.01
CA HIS A 82 -12.60 0.14 -13.46
C HIS A 82 -11.65 1.20 -14.02
N MET A 83 -10.71 0.78 -14.85
CA MET A 83 -9.73 1.66 -15.49
C MET A 83 -9.89 1.62 -17.01
N THR A 84 -9.70 2.77 -17.64
CA THR A 84 -9.39 2.87 -19.07
C THR A 84 -8.08 3.63 -19.23
N TYR A 85 -7.15 3.05 -19.98
CA TYR A 85 -5.88 3.67 -20.33
C TYR A 85 -5.52 3.36 -21.80
N PRO A 86 -5.89 4.25 -22.74
CA PRO A 86 -5.64 4.03 -24.17
C PRO A 86 -4.16 4.15 -24.57
N GLY A 87 -3.34 4.79 -23.73
CA GLY A 87 -1.93 5.09 -24.03
C GLY A 87 -0.97 3.91 -23.84
N PHE A 88 -1.44 2.75 -23.37
CA PHE A 88 -0.61 1.58 -23.11
C PHE A 88 -1.20 0.30 -23.68
N GLY A 89 -0.37 -0.46 -24.40
CA GLY A 89 -0.75 -1.72 -25.04
C GLY A 89 0.32 -2.81 -25.00
N CYS A 90 1.39 -2.61 -24.24
CA CYS A 90 2.53 -3.53 -24.18
C CYS A 90 2.39 -4.52 -23.01
N PHE A 91 1.42 -5.43 -23.11
CA PHE A 91 1.18 -6.44 -22.07
C PHE A 91 2.01 -7.71 -22.27
N SER A 92 2.24 -8.45 -21.18
CA SER A 92 2.87 -9.77 -21.26
C SER A 92 1.99 -10.76 -22.04
N GLN A 93 2.62 -11.77 -22.65
CA GLN A 93 1.86 -12.83 -23.34
C GLN A 93 0.94 -13.60 -22.38
N ILE A 94 1.33 -13.72 -21.11
CA ILE A 94 0.54 -14.40 -20.08
C ILE A 94 -0.73 -13.59 -19.76
N ALA A 95 -0.61 -12.27 -19.56
CA ALA A 95 -1.76 -11.39 -19.35
C ALA A 95 -2.73 -11.44 -20.55
N LEU A 96 -2.23 -11.35 -21.78
CA LEU A 96 -3.04 -11.46 -22.99
C LEU A 96 -3.69 -12.85 -23.15
N ALA A 97 -3.04 -13.92 -22.69
CA ALA A 97 -3.60 -15.26 -22.75
C ALA A 97 -4.73 -15.49 -21.73
N LYS A 98 -4.65 -14.83 -20.57
CA LYS A 98 -5.61 -14.99 -19.47
C LYS A 98 -6.79 -14.00 -19.52
N ASP A 99 -6.65 -12.88 -20.22
CA ASP A 99 -7.73 -11.91 -20.42
C ASP A 99 -8.07 -11.72 -21.91
N PRO A 100 -9.15 -12.36 -22.40
CA PRO A 100 -9.63 -12.20 -23.77
C PRO A 100 -10.03 -10.76 -24.12
N LYS A 101 -10.52 -9.97 -23.14
CA LYS A 101 -10.90 -8.57 -23.37
C LYS A 101 -9.67 -7.73 -23.60
N LEU A 102 -8.66 -7.86 -22.74
CA LEU A 102 -7.37 -7.18 -22.91
C LEU A 102 -6.72 -7.53 -24.26
N LYS A 103 -6.73 -8.81 -24.63
CA LYS A 103 -6.20 -9.27 -25.92
C LYS A 103 -6.94 -8.70 -27.13
N ARG A 104 -8.26 -8.63 -27.06
CA ARG A 104 -9.09 -8.10 -28.16
C ARG A 104 -8.91 -6.60 -28.31
N ASP A 105 -8.93 -5.87 -27.20
CA ASP A 105 -8.94 -4.41 -27.23
C ASP A 105 -7.52 -3.85 -27.44
N GLY A 106 -6.48 -4.55 -26.99
CA GLY A 106 -5.07 -4.18 -27.18
C GLY A 106 -4.58 -3.06 -26.24
N TYR A 107 -5.43 -2.59 -25.35
CA TYR A 107 -5.17 -1.62 -24.29
C TYR A 107 -6.13 -1.86 -23.13
N ILE A 108 -5.93 -1.16 -22.00
CA ILE A 108 -6.87 -1.24 -20.87
C ILE A 108 -8.13 -0.44 -21.25
N ASN A 109 -9.22 -1.14 -21.57
CA ASN A 109 -10.49 -0.53 -21.96
C ASN A 109 -11.60 -0.92 -20.99
N ASP A 110 -11.94 -0.03 -20.08
CA ASP A 110 -12.98 -0.25 -19.08
C ASP A 110 -12.84 -1.60 -18.37
N LEU A 111 -11.63 -1.89 -17.90
CA LEU A 111 -11.24 -3.17 -17.33
C LEU A 111 -11.25 -3.07 -15.79
N PRO A 112 -11.84 -4.05 -15.08
CA PRO A 112 -11.70 -4.13 -13.64
C PRO A 112 -10.27 -4.49 -13.28
N VAL A 113 -9.65 -3.66 -12.44
CA VAL A 113 -8.26 -3.83 -12.00
C VAL A 113 -8.15 -3.55 -10.51
N TRP A 114 -7.20 -4.22 -9.88
CA TRP A 114 -6.69 -3.84 -8.57
C TRP A 114 -5.55 -2.85 -8.76
N LEU A 115 -5.66 -1.69 -8.12
CA LEU A 115 -4.54 -0.77 -7.92
C LEU A 115 -3.87 -1.11 -6.60
N ILE A 116 -2.58 -1.44 -6.66
CA ILE A 116 -1.73 -1.67 -5.50
C ILE A 116 -0.79 -0.47 -5.39
N SER A 117 -0.98 0.34 -4.36
CA SER A 117 -0.20 1.56 -4.12
C SER A 117 0.76 1.34 -2.96
N PHE A 118 2.06 1.47 -3.22
CA PHE A 118 3.11 1.49 -2.21
C PHE A 118 3.51 2.94 -1.92
N GLN A 119 3.37 3.40 -0.68
CA GLN A 119 3.58 4.80 -0.30
C GLN A 119 4.72 4.99 0.69
N GLY A 120 5.35 6.17 0.63
CA GLY A 120 6.42 6.56 1.55
C GLY A 120 7.72 5.79 1.31
N LEU A 121 8.00 5.44 0.05
CA LEU A 121 9.18 4.70 -0.35
C LEU A 121 10.43 5.55 -0.11
N ARG A 122 11.42 4.95 0.56
CA ARG A 122 12.73 5.58 0.80
C ARG A 122 13.69 5.05 -0.23
N ILE A 123 13.84 5.73 -1.36
CA ILE A 123 14.79 5.33 -2.39
C ILE A 123 16.14 5.98 -2.11
N PRO A 124 17.21 5.19 -1.89
CA PRO A 124 18.56 5.74 -1.77
C PRO A 124 18.93 6.42 -3.10
N SER A 125 19.20 7.73 -3.07
CA SER A 125 19.72 8.43 -4.25
C SER A 125 21.18 8.00 -4.47
N SER A 126 21.49 7.48 -5.66
CA SER A 126 22.86 7.14 -6.03
C SER A 126 23.76 8.36 -6.24
N SER A 127 23.18 9.57 -6.35
CA SER A 127 23.90 10.80 -6.72
C SER A 127 23.97 11.87 -5.65
N ARG A 128 23.24 11.74 -4.53
CA ARG A 128 23.23 12.74 -3.45
C ARG A 128 23.25 12.07 -2.08
N LYS A 129 23.95 12.67 -1.12
CA LYS A 129 23.89 12.34 0.33
C LYS A 129 22.51 12.63 0.96
N THR A 130 21.45 12.64 0.17
CA THR A 130 20.07 12.95 0.57
C THR A 130 19.18 11.83 0.05
N THR A 131 18.51 11.14 0.97
CA THR A 131 17.44 10.19 0.65
C THR A 131 16.37 10.94 -0.14
N VAL A 132 16.10 10.50 -1.37
CA VAL A 132 14.95 10.99 -2.13
C VAL A 132 13.78 10.10 -1.74
N TYR A 133 12.68 10.73 -1.32
CA TYR A 133 11.44 10.01 -1.06
C TYR A 133 10.76 9.85 -2.42
N ASP A 134 10.67 8.62 -2.91
CA ASP A 134 9.73 8.35 -4.01
C ASP A 134 8.38 8.17 -3.32
N HIS A 135 7.42 9.03 -3.64
CA HIS A 135 6.27 9.18 -2.77
C HIS A 135 5.26 8.05 -2.97
N GLU A 136 5.17 7.49 -4.18
CA GLU A 136 4.28 6.37 -4.48
C GLU A 136 4.63 5.61 -5.77
N THR A 137 4.60 4.28 -5.68
CA THR A 137 4.57 3.36 -6.83
C THR A 137 3.21 2.67 -6.89
N VAL A 138 2.56 2.68 -8.05
CA VAL A 138 1.27 2.01 -8.27
C VAL A 138 1.42 0.88 -9.28
N TYR A 139 0.95 -0.30 -8.92
CA TYR A 139 0.81 -1.46 -9.81
C TYR A 139 -0.65 -1.69 -10.17
N VAL A 140 -0.90 -1.98 -11.43
CA VAL A 140 -2.21 -2.32 -11.98
C VAL A 140 -2.25 -3.82 -12.21
N ILE A 141 -3.10 -4.52 -11.46
CA ILE A 141 -3.29 -5.97 -11.55
C ILE A 141 -4.66 -6.26 -12.16
N ASP A 142 -4.73 -7.13 -13.16
CA ASP A 142 -6.01 -7.56 -13.72
C ASP A 142 -6.85 -8.29 -12.65
N ALA A 143 -8.08 -7.80 -12.42
CA ALA A 143 -8.98 -8.37 -11.42
C ALA A 143 -9.58 -9.72 -11.84
N ALA A 144 -9.46 -10.11 -13.11
CA ALA A 144 -9.88 -11.41 -13.60
C ALA A 144 -8.77 -12.48 -13.44
N SER A 145 -7.53 -12.16 -13.81
CA SER A 145 -6.43 -13.14 -13.87
C SER A 145 -5.39 -13.03 -12.75
N GLY A 146 -5.28 -11.88 -12.10
CA GLY A 146 -4.20 -11.56 -11.17
C GLY A 146 -2.85 -11.27 -11.82
N GLU A 147 -2.81 -11.12 -13.14
CA GLU A 147 -1.60 -10.71 -13.85
C GLU A 147 -1.33 -9.22 -13.68
N GLU A 148 -0.06 -8.87 -13.49
CA GLU A 148 0.38 -7.48 -13.54
C GLU A 148 0.28 -6.95 -14.99
N LEU A 149 -0.39 -5.82 -15.14
CA LEU A 149 -0.57 -5.14 -16.42
C LEU A 149 0.46 -4.04 -16.63
N LEU A 150 0.72 -3.23 -15.59
CA LEU A 150 1.77 -2.21 -15.58
C LEU A 150 2.06 -1.71 -14.15
N GLY A 151 3.25 -1.12 -13.97
CA GLY A 151 3.62 -0.33 -12.80
C GLY A 151 4.04 1.09 -13.19
N PHE A 152 3.73 2.09 -12.37
CA PHE A 152 4.10 3.49 -12.62
C PHE A 152 4.20 4.33 -11.35
N ASN A 153 4.97 5.41 -11.45
CA ASN A 153 5.07 6.46 -10.43
C ASN A 153 4.48 7.76 -10.98
N TYR A 154 3.63 8.42 -10.20
CA TYR A 154 2.96 9.63 -10.67
C TYR A 154 3.12 10.85 -9.76
N ARG A 155 3.47 10.66 -8.49
CA ARG A 155 3.74 11.72 -7.51
C ARG A 155 5.08 11.54 -6.81
#